data_AF-A0A2S7JT18-F1
#
_entry.id   AF-A0A2S7JT18-F1
#
_cell.length_a   1.000
_cell.length_b   1.000
_cell.length_c   1.000
_cell.angle_alpha   90.00
_cell.angle_beta   90.00
_cell.angle_gamma   90.00
#
_symmetry.space_group_name_H-M   'P 1'
#
loop_
_entity.id
_entity.type
_entity.pdbx_description
1 polymer ?
#
loop_
_entity_poly.entity_id
_entity_poly.type
_entity_poly.pdbx_seq_one_letter_code
_entity_poly.pdbx_strand_id
1 'polypeptide(L)' 'MNEPIGMHETLMQFNSKLQDDLLLVEVLRLKQQYVVRVLGETEKTFNSSTEAIKYAKDKNSTFYKNNQ' A
#
# COMPACT_ATOMS: atom_id res chain seq x y z
N MET A 1 -21.83 7.60 20.61
CA MET A 1 -21.30 6.35 20.05
C MET A 1 -20.19 6.74 19.10
N ASN A 2 -18.94 6.45 19.44
CA ASN A 2 -17.82 6.70 18.54
C ASN A 2 -17.75 5.50 17.60
N GLU A 3 -18.14 5.67 16.34
CA GLU A 3 -17.87 4.66 15.32
C GLU A 3 -16.36 4.41 15.27
N PRO A 4 -15.88 3.16 15.23
CA PRO A 4 -14.47 2.89 15.08
C PRO A 4 -14.00 3.48 13.75
N ILE A 5 -12.90 4.23 13.81
CA ILE A 5 -12.15 4.75 12.66
C ILE A 5 -12.16 3.70 11.56
N GLY A 6 -12.75 4.05 10.41
CA GLY A 6 -13.29 3.12 9.41
C GLY A 6 -12.49 1.82 9.23
N MET A 7 -13.19 0.69 9.42
CA MET A 7 -12.66 -0.66 9.18
C MET A 7 -12.05 -0.72 7.78
N HIS A 8 -10.72 -0.76 7.74
CA HIS A 8 -9.94 -1.10 6.56
C HIS A 8 -9.32 -2.48 6.78
N GLU A 9 -9.28 -3.26 5.72
CA GLU A 9 -8.59 -4.55 5.71
C GLU A 9 -7.24 -4.36 5.00
N THR A 10 -6.14 -4.62 5.70
CA THR A 10 -4.82 -4.61 5.07
C THR A 10 -4.67 -5.87 4.23
N LEU A 11 -4.52 -5.70 2.91
CA LEU A 11 -4.36 -6.81 1.98
C LEU A 11 -2.90 -7.18 1.74
N MET A 12 -2.01 -6.19 1.78
CA MET A 12 -0.60 -6.37 1.46
C MET A 12 0.24 -5.24 2.05
N GLN A 13 1.43 -5.58 2.53
CA GLN A 13 2.44 -4.62 2.98
C GLN A 13 3.81 -5.02 2.44
N PHE A 14 4.58 -4.02 2.04
CA PHE A 14 5.99 -4.16 1.68
C PHE A 14 6.82 -3.28 2.60
N ASN A 15 7.59 -3.91 3.48
CA ASN A 15 8.55 -3.24 4.34
C ASN A 15 9.88 -3.07 3.62
N SER A 16 10.64 -2.06 4.05
CA SER A 16 12.01 -1.85 3.61
C SER A 16 12.90 -2.99 4.10
N LYS A 17 13.79 -3.48 3.23
CA LYS A 17 14.87 -4.40 3.61
C LYS A 17 16.07 -3.67 4.22
N LEU A 18 16.09 -2.33 4.16
CA LEU A 18 17.17 -1.49 4.68
C LEU A 18 16.88 -1.00 6.10
N GLN A 19 15.60 -0.96 6.50
CA GLN A 19 15.16 -0.52 7.81
C GLN A 19 13.87 -1.25 8.19
N ASP A 20 13.94 -2.05 9.25
CA ASP A 20 12.88 -3.02 9.61
C ASP A 20 11.53 -2.36 9.94
N ASP A 21 11.54 -1.12 10.43
CA ASP A 21 10.33 -0.39 10.84
C ASP A 21 9.73 0.49 9.73
N LEU A 22 10.31 0.47 8.51
CA LEU A 22 9.88 1.36 7.43
C LEU A 22 8.94 0.64 6.45
N LEU A 23 7.67 1.02 6.47
CA LEU A 23 6.66 0.56 5.50
C LEU A 23 6.78 1.37 4.20
N LEU A 24 7.16 0.70 3.11
CA LEU A 24 7.34 1.34 1.80
C LEU A 24 6.03 1.43 1.02
N VAL A 25 5.26 0.34 1.03
CA VAL A 25 4.00 0.27 0.28
C VAL A 25 2.98 -0.53 1.06
N GLU A 26 1.74 -0.06 1.10
CA GLU A 26 0.62 -0.73 1.74
C GLU A 26 -0.60 -0.73 0.80
N VAL A 27 -1.33 -1.84 0.78
CA VAL A 27 -2.62 -1.96 0.11
C VAL A 27 -3.70 -2.20 1.15
N LEU A 28 -4.67 -1.30 1.17
CA LEU A 28 -5.83 -1.34 2.05
C LEU A 28 -7.10 -1.53 1.25
N ARG A 29 -8.06 -2.28 1.79
CA ARG A 29 -9.43 -2.31 1.30
C ARG A 29 -10.31 -1.44 2.20
N LEU A 30 -10.96 -0.46 1.58
CA LEU A 30 -11.92 0.43 2.21
C LEU A 30 -13.28 0.23 1.54
N LYS A 31 -14.18 -0.50 2.20
CA LYS A 31 -15.48 -0.89 1.65
C LYS A 31 -15.33 -1.63 0.29
N GLN A 32 -15.62 -0.94 -0.82
CA GLN A 32 -15.55 -1.46 -2.19
C GLN A 32 -14.35 -0.93 -2.99
N GLN A 33 -13.47 -0.16 -2.35
CA GLN A 33 -12.30 0.44 -2.98
C GLN A 33 -11.02 -0.10 -2.38
N TYR A 34 -9.94 0.01 -3.14
CA TYR A 34 -8.60 -0.41 -2.75
C TYR A 34 -7.67 0.79 -2.80
N VAL A 35 -7.04 1.11 -1.67
CA VAL A 35 -6.12 2.23 -1.55
C VAL A 35 -4.70 1.69 -1.47
N VAL A 36 -3.81 2.22 -2.30
CA VAL A 36 -2.37 1.96 -2.24
C VAL A 36 -1.69 3.20 -1.68
N ARG A 37 -0.99 3.01 -0.56
CA ARG A 37 -0.14 4.02 0.06
C ARG A 37 1.31 3.68 -0.27
N VAL A 38 2.05 4.66 -0.76
CA VAL A 38 3.46 4.51 -1.06
C VAL A 38 4.21 5.60 -0.30
N LEU A 39 5.27 5.23 0.41
CA LEU A 39 6.06 6.16 1.19
C LEU A 39 6.60 7.28 0.28
N GLY A 40 6.27 8.52 0.61
CA GLY A 40 6.69 9.70 -0.16
C GLY A 40 5.86 9.99 -1.42
N GLU A 41 4.77 9.26 -1.68
CA GLU A 41 3.84 9.57 -2.77
C GLU A 41 2.41 9.80 -2.25
N THR A 42 1.59 10.47 -3.07
CA THR A 42 0.16 10.61 -2.81
C THR A 42 -0.53 9.25 -2.91
N GLU A 43 -1.46 8.99 -2.00
CA GLU A 43 -2.29 7.78 -2.02
C GLU A 43 -3.04 7.63 -3.34
N LYS A 44 -3.13 6.39 -3.85
CA LYS A 44 -3.92 6.07 -5.03
C LYS A 44 -5.07 5.13 -4.69
N THR A 45 -6.22 5.39 -5.29
CA THR A 45 -7.42 4.55 -5.12
C THR A 45 -7.71 3.78 -6.41
N PHE A 46 -8.13 2.54 -6.28
CA PHE A 46 -8.48 1.62 -7.35
C PHE A 46 -9.83 0.96 -7.05
N ASN A 47 -10.56 0.60 -8.09
CA ASN A 47 -11.82 -0.15 -7.96
C ASN A 47 -11.60 -1.67 -8.03
N SER A 48 -10.36 -2.12 -8.27
CA SER A 48 -9.97 -3.53 -8.41
C SER A 48 -8.78 -3.87 -7.52
N SER A 49 -8.88 -4.98 -6.78
CA SER A 49 -7.78 -5.50 -5.94
C SER A 49 -6.57 -5.87 -6.78
N THR A 50 -6.79 -6.47 -7.96
CA THR A 50 -5.73 -6.90 -8.86
C THR A 50 -4.90 -5.71 -9.36
N GLU A 51 -5.56 -4.60 -9.71
CA GLU A 51 -4.88 -3.38 -10.16
C GLU A 51 -4.08 -2.74 -9.02
N ALA A 52 -4.68 -2.65 -7.82
CA ALA A 52 -4.01 -2.11 -6.63
C ALA A 52 -2.76 -2.92 -6.26
N ILE A 53 -2.88 -4.25 -6.23
CA ILE A 53 -1.77 -5.15 -5.90
C ILE A 53 -0.67 -5.08 -6.97
N LYS A 54 -1.03 -5.02 -8.26
CA LYS A 54 -0.05 -4.88 -9.34
C LYS A 54 0.72 -3.57 -9.21
N TYR A 55 0.02 -2.45 -9.02
CA TYR A 55 0.64 -1.14 -8.82
C TYR A 55 1.58 -1.13 -7.60
N ALA A 56 1.15 -1.73 -6.47
CA ALA A 56 1.97 -1.84 -5.27
C ALA A 56 3.26 -2.63 -5.50
N LYS A 57 3.18 -3.77 -6.21
CA LYS A 57 4.35 -4.58 -6.58
C LYS A 57 5.31 -3.84 -7.51
N ASP A 58 4.78 -3.14 -8.51
CA ASP A 58 5.57 -2.36 -9.44
C ASP A 58 6.34 -1.25 -8.70
N LYS A 59 5.68 -0.54 -7.78
CA LYS A 59 6.31 0.48 -6.92
C LYS A 59 7.39 -0.09 -6.02
N ASN A 60 7.10 -1.17 -5.30
CA ASN A 60 8.08 -1.84 -4.46
C ASN A 60 9.32 -2.30 -5.27
N SER A 61 9.11 -2.84 -6.48
CA SER A 61 10.21 -3.22 -7.38
C SER A 61 11.06 -2.02 -7.80
N THR A 62 10.44 -0.89 -8.13
CA THR A 62 11.16 0.35 -8.47
C THR A 62 12.03 0.86 -7.32
N PHE A 63 11.55 0.80 -6.07
CA PHE A 63 12.37 1.17 -4.91
C PHE A 63 13.67 0.37 -4.85
N TYR A 64 13.61 -0.95 -5.00
CA TYR A 64 14.83 -1.77 -4.94
C TYR A 64 15.71 -1.67 -6.18
N LYS A 65 15.15 -1.42 -7.38
CA LYS A 65 15.96 -1.21 -8.59
C LYS A 65 16.75 0.10 -8.56
N ASN A 66 16.23 1.13 -7.91
CA ASN A 66 16.88 2.44 -7.83
C ASN A 66 17.89 2.54 -6.67
N ASN A 67 17.93 1.56 -5.76
CA ASN A 67 18.80 1.53 -4.58
C ASN A 67 19.80 0.34 -4.61
N GLN A 68 20.03 -0.26 -5.78
CA GLN A 68 21.13 -1.19 -6.08
C GLN A 68 22.22 -0.46 -6.88
#